data_AF-A0A4R3K7D3-F1
#
_entry.id   AF-A0A4R3K7D3-F1
#
_cell.length_a   1.000
_cell.length_b   1.000
_cell.length_c   1.000
_cell.angle_alpha   90.00
_cell.angle_beta   90.00
_cell.angle_gamma   90.00
#
_symmetry.space_group_name_H-M   'P 1'
#
loop_
_entity.id
_entity.type
_entity.pdbx_description
1 polymer ?
#
loop_
_entity_poly.entity_id
_entity_poly.type
_entity_poly.pdbx_seq_one_letter_code
_entity_poly.pdbx_strand_id
1 'polypeptide(L)' 'MKNNTDFENIEKAISAIDKLCSHCSICTPDCHVAIARRAMESLRYDLQQFYNNEEK' A
#
# COMPACT_ATOMS: atom_id res chain seq x y z
N MET A 1 -18.42 0.51 9.69
CA MET A 1 -18.45 -0.10 8.33
C MET A 1 -17.65 0.68 7.28
N LYS A 2 -17.41 2.01 7.42
CA LYS A 2 -16.57 2.77 6.47
C LYS A 2 -15.12 2.24 6.38
N ASN A 3 -14.53 1.88 7.51
CA ASN A 3 -13.10 1.52 7.63
C ASN A 3 -12.73 0.29 6.77
N ASN A 4 -13.68 -0.65 6.57
CA ASN A 4 -13.40 -1.86 5.79
C ASN A 4 -13.20 -1.55 4.30
N THR A 5 -13.88 -0.51 3.78
CA THR A 5 -13.77 -0.12 2.37
C THR A 5 -12.41 0.51 2.08
N ASP A 6 -11.87 1.29 3.01
CA ASP A 6 -10.59 1.98 2.86
C ASP A 6 -9.42 0.98 2.83
N PHE A 7 -9.42 -0.02 3.73
CA PHE A 7 -8.43 -1.11 3.68
C PHE A 7 -8.53 -1.96 2.42
N GLU A 8 -9.74 -2.38 2.04
CA GLU A 8 -9.94 -3.15 0.80
C GLU A 8 -9.44 -2.39 -0.44
N ASN A 9 -9.66 -1.08 -0.49
CA ASN A 9 -9.20 -0.26 -1.61
C ASN A 9 -7.67 -0.15 -1.64
N ILE A 10 -7.03 0.01 -0.49
CA ILE A 10 -5.56 0.01 -0.40
C ILE A 10 -4.97 -1.33 -0.81
N GLU A 11 -5.53 -2.46 -0.36
CA GLU A 11 -5.04 -3.78 -0.74
C GLU A 11 -5.17 -4.03 -2.26
N LYS A 12 -6.29 -3.60 -2.85
CA LYS A 12 -6.47 -3.64 -4.31
C LYS A 12 -5.42 -2.80 -5.03
N ALA A 13 -5.09 -1.62 -4.52
CA ALA A 13 -4.09 -0.75 -5.12
C ALA A 13 -2.67 -1.33 -5.02
N ILE A 14 -2.29 -1.89 -3.86
CA ILE A 14 -1.01 -2.59 -3.70
C ILE A 14 -0.92 -3.76 -4.67
N SER A 15 -1.97 -4.58 -4.78
CA SER A 15 -2.02 -5.71 -5.73
C SER A 15 -1.90 -5.24 -7.19
N ALA A 16 -2.51 -4.11 -7.55
CA ALA A 16 -2.38 -3.54 -8.89
C ALA A 16 -0.94 -3.07 -9.16
N ILE A 17 -0.28 -2.44 -8.18
CA ILE A 17 1.12 -2.01 -8.30
C ILE A 17 2.05 -3.21 -8.46
N ASP A 18 1.85 -4.28 -7.69
CA ASP A 18 2.67 -5.49 -7.81
C ASP A 18 2.56 -6.14 -9.20
N LYS A 19 1.38 -6.07 -9.83
CA LYS A 19 1.20 -6.54 -11.22
C LYS A 19 1.93 -5.69 -12.26
N LEU A 20 2.28 -4.45 -11.94
CA LEU A 20 3.13 -3.60 -12.80
C LEU A 20 4.61 -3.95 -12.68
N CYS A 21 5.01 -4.69 -11.64
CA CYS A 21 6.38 -5.12 -11.45
C CYS A 21 6.75 -6.21 -12.46
N SER A 22 7.69 -5.92 -13.36
CA SER A 22 8.19 -6.89 -14.35
C SER A 22 9.40 -7.70 -13.87
N HIS A 23 9.69 -7.68 -12.55
CA HIS A 23 10.87 -8.32 -11.95
C HIS A 23 12.17 -8.05 -12.71
N CYS A 24 12.58 -6.78 -12.71
CA CYS A 24 13.85 -6.33 -13.28
C CYS A 24 15.02 -7.20 -12.75
N SER A 25 16.06 -7.37 -13.57
CA SER A 25 17.26 -8.11 -13.20
C SER A 25 17.97 -7.57 -11.95
N ILE A 26 17.81 -6.26 -11.67
CA ILE A 26 18.26 -5.60 -10.45
C ILE A 26 17.14 -4.68 -9.97
N CYS A 27 16.71 -4.84 -8.72
CA CYS A 27 15.80 -3.89 -8.07
C CYS A 27 16.58 -2.68 -7.55
N THR A 28 16.29 -1.50 -8.09
CA THR A 28 16.86 -0.23 -7.61
C THR A 28 15.92 0.47 -6.61
N PRO A 29 16.46 1.20 -5.61
CA PRO A 29 15.67 2.08 -4.74
C PRO A 29 14.80 3.08 -5.51
N ASP A 30 15.25 3.52 -6.69
CA ASP A 30 14.57 4.49 -7.55
C ASP A 30 13.54 3.86 -8.51
N CYS A 31 13.26 2.57 -8.34
CA CYS A 31 12.25 1.89 -9.14
C CYS A 31 10.87 2.49 -8.86
N HIS A 32 10.24 3.06 -9.88
CA HIS A 32 8.92 3.69 -9.77
C HIS A 32 7.85 2.76 -9.17
N VAL A 33 7.88 1.46 -9.52
CA VAL A 33 6.99 0.45 -8.92
C VAL A 33 7.28 0.28 -7.43
N ALA A 34 8.55 0.19 -7.04
CA ALA A 34 8.94 0.05 -5.64
C ALA A 34 8.58 1.29 -4.80
N ILE A 35 8.76 2.49 -5.36
CA ILE A 35 8.38 3.75 -4.73
C ILE A 35 6.87 3.79 -4.50
N ALA A 36 6.07 3.47 -5.55
CA ALA A 36 4.62 3.44 -5.45
C ALA A 36 4.13 2.43 -4.40
N ARG A 37 4.71 1.22 -4.38
CA ARG A 37 4.34 0.19 -3.40
C ARG A 37 4.61 0.66 -1.97
N ARG A 38 5.80 1.20 -1.69
CA ARG A 38 6.16 1.73 -0.38
C ARG A 38 5.19 2.80 0.09
N ALA A 39 4.82 3.74 -0.79
CA ALA A 39 3.87 4.79 -0.46
C ALA A 39 2.50 4.22 -0.06
N MET A 40 1.99 3.22 -0.78
CA MET A 40 0.71 2.57 -0.45
C MET A 40 0.79 1.72 0.82
N GLU A 41 1.91 1.04 1.07
CA GLU A 41 2.14 0.30 2.31
C GLU A 41 2.21 1.23 3.53
N SER A 42 2.85 2.39 3.41
CA SER A 42 2.86 3.43 4.44
C SER A 42 1.44 3.94 4.72
N LEU A 43 0.67 4.26 3.67
CA LEU A 43 -0.72 4.69 3.85
C LEU A 43 -1.58 3.62 4.55
N ARG A 44 -1.37 2.33 4.22
CA ARG A 44 -2.05 1.22 4.90
C ARG A 44 -1.76 1.23 6.40
N TYR A 45 -0.50 1.41 6.76
CA TYR A 45 -0.06 1.48 8.15
C TYR A 45 -0.70 2.68 8.86
N ASP A 46 -0.68 3.86 8.25
CA ASP A 46 -1.25 5.08 8.83
C ASP A 46 -2.75 4.93 9.08
N LEU A 47 -3.50 4.35 8.14
CA LEU A 47 -4.93 4.04 8.34
C LEU A 47 -5.15 3.05 9.49
N GLN A 48 -4.31 2.01 9.59
CA GLN A 48 -4.38 1.04 10.69
C GLN A 48 -4.17 1.71 12.04
N GLN A 49 -3.19 2.61 12.16
CA GLN A 49 -2.98 3.36 13.38
C GLN A 49 -4.14 4.32 13.67
N PHE A 50 -4.65 5.01 12.64
CA PHE A 50 -5.77 5.93 12.76
C PHE A 50 -7.00 5.24 13.36
N TYR A 51 -7.46 4.15 12.78
CA TYR A 51 -8.66 3.46 13.30
C TYR A 51 -8.41 2.78 14.65
N ASN A 52 -7.23 2.21 14.89
CA ASN A 52 -6.90 1.63 16.20
C ASN A 52 -6.90 2.66 17.33
N ASN A 53 -6.61 3.93 17.02
CA ASN A 53 -6.61 5.02 17.98
C ASN A 53 -8.01 5.65 18.16
N GLU A 54 -8.88 5.59 17.16
CA GLU A 54 -10.29 6.04 17.27
C GLU A 54 -11.17 5.06 18.06
N GLU A 55 -10.80 3.80 18.16
CA GLU A 55 -11.52 2.78 18.94
C GLU A 55 -11.17 2.77 20.46
N LYS A 56 -10.29 3.67 20.91
CA LYS A 56 -9.91 3.85 22.32
C LYS A 56 -10.58 5.07 22.94
#